data_AF-A0A832ZUP0-F1
#
_entry.id   AF-A0A832ZUP0-F1
#
_cell.length_a   1.000
_cell.length_b   1.000
_cell.length_c   1.000
_cell.angle_alpha   90.00
_cell.angle_beta   90.00
_cell.angle_gamma   90.00
#
_symmetry.space_group_name_H-M   'P 1'
#
loop_
_entity.id
_entity.type
_entity.pdbx_description
1 polymer ?
#
loop_
_entity_poly.entity_id
_entity_poly.type
_entity_poly.pdbx_seq_one_letter_code
_entity_poly.pdbx_strand_id
1 'polypeptide(L)'
;MAQELQEVCEAIALLDPKTRRRLVEIALENGYAAKDVAAIMGVSPAAVSRYIHESLSPSTETLCKMIHSIDPETRTKILAEAAHTLWRALERLLQVLPPSPDKMLLAERIADKVSIILAETTLSSRSRKRNSIEP
;
A
#
# COMPACT_ATOMS: atom_id res chain seq x y z
N MET A 1 3.17 -3.73 -15.83
CA MET A 1 1.80 -3.20 -15.64
C MET A 1 0.81 -4.26 -15.16
N ALA A 2 0.35 -5.23 -15.96
CA ALA A 2 -0.68 -6.19 -15.50
C ALA A 2 -0.24 -7.05 -14.29
N GLN A 3 1.02 -7.49 -14.27
CA GLN A 3 1.58 -8.31 -13.18
C GLN A 3 1.76 -7.52 -11.88
N GLU A 4 2.33 -6.31 -11.95
CA GLU A 4 2.50 -5.42 -10.79
C GLU A 4 1.15 -5.10 -10.11
N LEU A 5 0.09 -4.95 -10.91
CA LEU A 5 -1.26 -4.69 -10.39
C LEU A 5 -1.84 -5.91 -9.66
N GLN A 6 -1.56 -7.12 -10.16
CA GLN A 6 -1.96 -8.34 -9.47
C GLN A 6 -1.24 -8.48 -8.12
N GLU A 7 0.07 -8.24 -8.08
CA GLU A 7 0.87 -8.30 -6.85
C GLU A 7 0.38 -7.29 -5.80
N VAL A 8 0.02 -6.08 -6.22
CA VAL A 8 -0.60 -5.08 -5.33
C VAL A 8 -1.91 -5.63 -4.76
N CYS A 9 -2.79 -6.18 -5.58
CA CYS A 9 -4.06 -6.72 -5.11
C CYS A 9 -3.91 -7.89 -4.12
N GLU A 10 -2.94 -8.77 -4.35
CA GLU A 10 -2.60 -9.86 -3.43
C GLU A 10 -2.10 -9.32 -2.09
N ALA A 11 -1.24 -8.28 -2.10
CA ALA A 11 -0.80 -7.62 -0.87
C ALA A 11 -1.95 -6.93 -0.13
N ILE A 12 -2.85 -6.25 -0.84
CA ILE A 12 -4.05 -5.62 -0.26
C ILE A 12 -4.99 -6.66 0.37
N ALA A 13 -5.04 -7.88 -0.17
CA ALA A 13 -5.85 -8.95 0.39
C ALA A 13 -5.44 -9.33 1.83
N LEU A 14 -4.17 -9.12 2.20
CA LEU A 14 -3.64 -9.41 3.53
C LEU A 14 -3.99 -8.35 4.59
N LEU A 15 -4.51 -7.19 4.17
CA LEU A 15 -4.82 -6.09 5.08
C LEU A 15 -6.06 -6.37 5.91
N ASP A 16 -6.01 -5.97 7.18
CA ASP A 16 -7.15 -6.02 8.09
C ASP A 16 -8.24 -5.00 7.70
N PRO A 17 -9.50 -5.18 8.16
CA PRO A 17 -10.61 -4.30 7.84
C PRO A 17 -10.40 -2.82 8.20
N LYS A 18 -9.65 -2.53 9.27
CA LYS A 18 -9.40 -1.14 9.70
C LYS A 18 -8.45 -0.47 8.73
N THR A 19 -7.36 -1.15 8.36
CA THR A 19 -6.39 -0.61 7.39
C THR A 19 -7.05 -0.41 6.03
N ARG A 20 -7.89 -1.34 5.59
CA ARG A 20 -8.67 -1.21 4.35
C ARG A 20 -9.54 0.04 4.32
N ARG A 21 -10.20 0.40 5.43
CA ARG A 21 -10.93 1.68 5.55
C ARG A 21 -9.99 2.87 5.49
N ARG A 22 -8.87 2.81 6.20
CA ARG A 22 -7.86 3.88 6.21
C ARG A 22 -7.35 4.22 4.81
N LEU A 23 -7.23 3.24 3.91
CA LEU A 23 -6.83 3.51 2.52
C LEU A 23 -7.85 4.39 1.78
N VAL A 24 -9.15 4.22 2.06
CA VAL A 24 -10.21 5.06 1.50
C VAL A 24 -10.15 6.47 2.08
N GLU A 25 -9.91 6.58 3.39
CA GLU A 25 -9.74 7.89 4.05
C GLU A 25 -8.58 8.68 3.45
N ILE A 26 -7.45 8.03 3.16
CA ILE A 26 -6.32 8.69 2.50
C ILE A 26 -6.74 9.28 1.15
N ALA A 27 -7.54 8.58 0.35
CA ALA A 27 -8.03 9.13 -0.91
C ALA A 27 -8.83 10.42 -0.70
N LEU A 28 -9.72 10.44 0.30
CA LEU A 28 -10.54 11.61 0.65
C LEU A 28 -9.69 12.77 1.19
N GLU A 29 -8.72 12.47 2.06
CA GLU A 29 -7.76 13.44 2.61
C GLU A 29 -6.89 14.08 1.52
N ASN A 30 -6.72 13.42 0.37
CA ASN A 30 -5.99 13.93 -0.80
C ASN A 30 -6.89 14.62 -1.82
N GLY A 31 -8.10 15.02 -1.43
CA GLY A 31 -8.95 15.92 -2.21
C GLY A 31 -9.98 15.23 -3.11
N TYR A 32 -10.08 13.90 -3.08
CA TYR A 32 -11.18 13.21 -3.76
C TYR A 32 -12.49 13.44 -3.02
N ALA A 33 -13.55 13.81 -3.74
CA ALA A 33 -14.88 13.84 -3.14
C ALA A 33 -15.39 12.40 -2.95
N ALA A 34 -16.22 12.18 -1.92
CA ALA A 34 -16.77 10.85 -1.63
C ALA A 34 -17.56 10.25 -2.82
N LYS A 35 -18.21 11.08 -3.63
CA LYS A 35 -18.91 10.66 -4.85
C LYS A 35 -17.94 10.12 -5.92
N ASP A 36 -16.75 10.71 -6.03
CA ASP A 36 -15.75 10.34 -7.05
C ASP A 36 -15.05 9.05 -6.62
N VAL A 37 -14.71 8.92 -5.34
CA VAL A 37 -14.23 7.68 -4.75
C VAL A 37 -15.25 6.55 -4.96
N ALA A 38 -16.54 6.80 -4.72
CA ALA A 38 -17.60 5.83 -4.93
C ALA A 38 -17.68 5.37 -6.40
N ALA A 39 -17.62 6.31 -7.34
CA ALA A 39 -17.64 6.03 -8.77
C ALA A 39 -16.43 5.19 -9.20
N ILE A 40 -15.23 5.56 -8.76
CA ILE A 40 -13.98 4.82 -9.01
C ILE A 40 -14.06 3.39 -8.46
N MET A 41 -14.58 3.24 -7.25
CA MET A 41 -14.72 1.95 -6.56
C MET A 41 -15.86 1.08 -7.13
N GLY A 42 -16.75 1.66 -7.93
CA GLY A 42 -17.95 0.99 -8.43
C GLY A 42 -18.97 0.68 -7.33
N VAL A 43 -19.10 1.57 -6.34
CA VAL A 43 -20.02 1.43 -5.20
C VAL A 43 -20.90 2.66 -5.04
N SER A 44 -21.89 2.61 -4.15
CA SER A 44 -22.73 3.78 -3.84
C SER A 44 -22.00 4.78 -2.94
N PRO A 45 -22.31 6.09 -3.00
CA PRO A 45 -21.79 7.08 -2.05
C PRO A 45 -22.08 6.73 -0.59
N ALA A 46 -23.23 6.09 -0.33
CA ALA A 46 -23.58 5.58 1.00
C ALA A 46 -22.60 4.49 1.48
N ALA A 47 -22.10 3.63 0.59
CA ALA A 47 -21.07 2.65 0.94
C ALA A 47 -19.75 3.32 1.37
N VAL A 48 -19.33 4.37 0.67
CA VAL A 48 -18.14 5.15 1.04
C VAL A 48 -18.32 5.81 2.41
N SER A 49 -19.48 6.44 2.66
CA SER A 49 -19.81 6.97 3.99
C SER A 49 -19.76 5.90 5.08
N ARG A 50 -20.26 4.69 4.80
CA ARG A 50 -20.20 3.54 5.72
C ARG A 50 -18.77 3.05 5.98
N TYR A 51 -17.86 3.16 5.01
CA TYR A 51 -16.43 2.89 5.21
C TYR A 51 -15.81 3.90 6.17
N ILE A 52 -16.09 5.20 6.01
CA ILE A 52 -15.55 6.26 6.88
C ILE A 52 -16.07 6.12 8.32
N HIS A 53 -17.35 5.78 8.49
CA HIS A 53 -17.96 5.60 9.81
C HIS A 53 -17.80 4.18 10.38
N GLU A 54 -16.82 3.42 9.90
CA GLU A 54 -16.43 2.09 10.41
C GLU A 54 -17.50 0.99 10.42
N SER A 55 -18.65 1.22 9.79
CA SER A 55 -19.77 0.26 9.75
C SER A 55 -19.64 -0.81 8.65
N LEU A 56 -18.64 -0.68 7.78
CA LEU A 56 -18.35 -1.61 6.68
C LEU A 56 -16.87 -1.50 6.31
N SER A 57 -16.27 -2.59 5.81
CA SER A 57 -14.94 -2.56 5.18
C SER A 57 -15.07 -2.74 3.68
N PRO A 58 -14.29 -2.02 2.85
CA PRO A 58 -14.26 -2.29 1.42
C PRO A 58 -13.65 -3.68 1.14
N SER A 59 -14.11 -4.31 0.07
CA SER A 59 -13.55 -5.58 -0.41
C SER A 59 -12.19 -5.35 -1.07
N THR A 60 -11.42 -6.42 -1.27
CA THR A 60 -10.14 -6.35 -1.98
C THR A 60 -10.33 -5.82 -3.40
N GLU A 61 -11.31 -6.34 -4.12
CA GLU A 61 -11.61 -5.93 -5.49
C GLU A 61 -11.93 -4.43 -5.58
N THR A 62 -12.76 -3.94 -4.65
CA THR A 62 -13.16 -2.54 -4.59
C THR A 62 -11.95 -1.62 -4.34
N LEU A 63 -11.05 -2.00 -3.43
CA LEU A 63 -9.82 -1.24 -3.18
C LEU A 63 -8.85 -1.26 -4.37
N CYS A 64 -8.72 -2.40 -5.04
CA CYS A 64 -7.89 -2.50 -6.24
C CYS A 64 -8.35 -1.55 -7.33
N LYS A 65 -9.67 -1.49 -7.60
CA LYS A 65 -10.24 -0.52 -8.55
C LYS A 65 -9.85 0.92 -8.21
N MET A 66 -9.89 1.27 -6.93
CA MET A 66 -9.46 2.57 -6.44
C MET A 66 -7.98 2.83 -6.68
N ILE A 67 -7.11 1.96 -6.18
CA ILE A 67 -5.65 2.10 -6.30
C ILE A 67 -5.21 2.20 -7.77
N HIS A 68 -5.91 1.52 -8.67
CA HIS A 68 -5.58 1.53 -10.11
C HIS A 68 -5.99 2.81 -10.82
N SER A 69 -7.08 3.44 -10.36
CA SER A 69 -7.70 4.57 -11.07
C SER A 69 -7.39 5.93 -10.45
N ILE A 70 -6.80 5.94 -9.26
CA ILE A 70 -6.42 7.16 -8.55
C ILE A 70 -5.10 7.72 -9.09
N ASP A 71 -4.86 9.01 -8.86
CA ASP A 71 -3.65 9.68 -9.34
C ASP A 71 -2.37 9.08 -8.70
N PRO A 72 -1.21 9.21 -9.36
CA PRO A 72 0.03 8.59 -8.87
C PRO A 72 0.49 9.05 -7.48
N GLU A 73 0.21 10.30 -7.08
CA GLU A 73 0.62 10.82 -5.78
C GLU A 73 -0.20 10.17 -4.67
N THR A 74 -1.53 10.21 -4.80
CA THR A 74 -2.43 9.58 -3.83
C THR A 74 -2.23 8.07 -3.77
N ARG A 75 -2.03 7.43 -4.93
CA ARG A 75 -1.69 5.99 -5.01
C ARG A 75 -0.44 5.68 -4.20
N THR A 76 0.59 6.50 -4.29
CA THR A 76 1.84 6.31 -3.54
C THR A 76 1.59 6.37 -2.03
N LYS A 77 0.78 7.33 -1.54
CA LYS A 77 0.43 7.46 -0.12
C LYS A 77 -0.35 6.24 0.38
N ILE A 78 -1.31 5.76 -0.41
CA ILE A 78 -2.10 4.56 -0.11
C ILE A 78 -1.20 3.31 -0.01
N LEU A 79 -0.33 3.11 -0.99
CA LEU A 79 0.58 1.96 -0.99
C LEU A 79 1.61 2.03 0.14
N ALA A 80 2.07 3.23 0.50
CA ALA A 80 2.94 3.42 1.65
C ALA A 80 2.26 3.04 2.97
N GLU A 81 0.99 3.44 3.17
CA GLU A 81 0.23 3.06 4.37
C GLU A 81 0.02 1.54 4.47
N ALA A 82 -0.31 0.89 3.34
CA ALA A 82 -0.45 -0.56 3.25
C ALA A 82 0.87 -1.26 3.61
N ALA A 83 1.99 -0.83 3.01
CA ALA A 83 3.31 -1.38 3.27
C ALA A 83 3.73 -1.21 4.75
N HIS A 84 3.46 -0.04 5.33
CA HIS A 84 3.78 0.25 6.73
C HIS A 84 3.00 -0.64 7.70
N THR A 85 1.74 -0.91 7.40
CA THR A 85 0.90 -1.82 8.18
C THR A 85 1.41 -3.25 8.12
N LEU A 86 1.68 -3.76 6.91
CA LEU A 86 2.21 -5.10 6.72
C LEU A 86 3.59 -5.27 7.38
N TRP A 87 4.44 -4.25 7.30
CA TRP A 87 5.73 -4.23 7.97
C TRP A 87 5.58 -4.35 9.49
N ARG A 88 4.71 -3.56 10.11
CA ARG A 88 4.43 -3.65 11.55
C ARG A 88 3.90 -5.03 11.96
N ALA A 89 3.07 -5.66 11.13
CA ALA A 89 2.58 -7.00 11.38
C ALA A 89 3.73 -8.03 11.33
N LEU A 90 4.59 -7.95 10.31
CA LEU A 90 5.77 -8.80 10.18
C LEU A 90 6.76 -8.62 11.34
N GLU A 91 7.03 -7.37 11.75
CA GLU A 91 7.91 -7.06 12.87
C GLU A 91 7.42 -7.71 14.17
N ARG A 92 6.12 -7.62 14.46
CA ARG A 92 5.51 -8.28 15.62
C ARG A 92 5.66 -9.79 15.57
N LEU A 93 5.46 -10.40 14.40
CA LEU A 93 5.66 -11.84 14.21
C LEU A 93 7.11 -12.24 14.45
N LEU A 94 8.06 -11.48 13.90
CA LEU A 94 9.49 -11.72 14.12
C LEU A 94 9.87 -11.58 15.60
N GLN A 95 9.28 -10.64 16.33
CA GLN A 95 9.57 -10.46 17.77
C GLN A 95 9.12 -11.66 18.60
N VAL A 96 7.95 -12.25 18.32
CA VAL A 96 7.40 -13.37 19.10
C VAL A 96 8.00 -14.73 18.73
N LEU A 97 8.66 -14.86 17.58
CA LEU A 97 9.34 -16.10 17.23
C LEU A 97 10.45 -16.42 18.25
N PRO A 98 10.56 -17.68 18.73
CA PRO A 98 11.64 -18.05 19.64
C PRO A 98 13.00 -17.92 18.94
N PRO A 99 14.10 -17.72 19.70
CA PRO A 99 15.43 -17.77 19.12
C PRO A 99 15.68 -19.14 18.46
N SER A 100 15.85 -19.13 17.14
CA SER A 100 16.11 -20.32 16.34
C SER A 100 16.91 -19.96 15.08
N PRO A 101 17.62 -20.93 14.47
CA PRO A 101 18.26 -20.73 13.17
C PRO A 101 17.27 -20.24 12.09
N ASP A 102 16.04 -20.73 12.10
CA ASP A 102 15.01 -20.33 11.13
C ASP A 102 14.63 -18.85 11.27
N LYS A 103 14.53 -18.34 12.51
CA LYS A 103 14.27 -16.92 12.77
C LYS A 103 15.40 -16.05 12.23
N MET A 104 16.65 -16.47 12.43
CA MET A 104 17.82 -15.75 11.91
C MET A 104 17.83 -15.73 10.38
N LEU A 105 17.65 -16.89 9.74
CA LEU A 105 17.60 -16.99 8.28
C LEU A 105 16.46 -16.16 7.67
N LEU A 106 15.30 -16.12 8.33
CA LEU A 106 14.19 -15.28 7.89
C LEU A 106 14.54 -13.79 7.99
N ALA A 107 15.14 -13.36 9.11
CA ALA A 107 15.55 -11.97 9.30
C ALA A 107 16.62 -11.53 8.29
N GLU A 108 17.61 -12.38 8.01
CA GLU A 108 18.64 -12.14 6.98
C GLU A 108 18.02 -11.98 5.59
N ARG A 109 17.13 -12.90 5.19
CA ARG A 109 16.41 -12.81 3.90
C ARG A 109 15.63 -11.52 3.75
N ILE A 110 14.98 -11.05 4.83
CA ILE A 110 14.26 -9.79 4.84
C ILE A 110 15.24 -8.62 4.68
N ALA A 111 16.33 -8.61 5.45
CA ALA A 111 17.35 -7.57 5.39
C ALA A 111 17.99 -7.45 4.00
N ASP A 112 18.28 -8.58 3.36
CA ASP A 112 18.81 -8.63 1.99
C ASP A 112 17.83 -8.02 0.99
N LYS A 113 16.55 -8.37 1.06
CA LYS A 113 15.51 -7.82 0.18
C LYS A 113 15.34 -6.32 0.35
N VAL A 114 15.32 -5.84 1.59
CA VAL A 114 15.28 -4.40 1.89
C VAL A 114 16.51 -3.69 1.32
N SER A 115 17.69 -4.28 1.47
CA SER A 115 18.94 -3.72 0.94
C SER A 115 18.93 -3.58 -0.58
N ILE A 116 18.40 -4.58 -1.29
CA ILE A 116 18.23 -4.53 -2.76
C ILE A 116 17.29 -3.38 -3.15
N ILE A 117 16.12 -3.28 -2.51
CA ILE A 117 15.12 -2.22 -2.80
C ILE A 117 15.72 -0.83 -2.55
N LEU A 118 16.48 -0.65 -1.46
CA LEU A 118 17.15 0.61 -1.14
C LEU A 118 18.20 0.97 -2.21
N ALA A 119 18.98 0.00 -2.68
CA ALA A 119 19.96 0.22 -3.73
C ALA A 119 19.30 0.68 -5.04
N GLU A 120 18.24 0.00 -5.48
CA GLU A 120 17.46 0.33 -6.69
C GLU A 120 16.84 1.73 -6.61
N THR A 121 16.28 2.09 -5.44
CA THR A 121 15.69 3.41 -5.19
C THR A 121 16.75 4.52 -5.22
N THR A 122 17.93 4.25 -4.65
CA THR A 122 19.05 5.21 -4.61
C THR A 122 19.64 5.43 -6.01
N LEU A 123 19.76 4.38 -6.82
CA LEU A 123 20.22 4.50 -8.22
C LEU A 123 19.23 5.28 -9.08
N SER A 124 17.93 5.00 -8.95
CA SER A 124 16.87 5.68 -9.68
C SER A 124 16.80 7.17 -9.37
N SER A 125 16.99 7.56 -8.10
CA SER A 125 17.00 8.97 -7.69
C SER A 125 18.25 9.74 -8.16
N ARG A 126 19.41 9.07 -8.25
CA ARG A 126 20.64 9.66 -8.80
C ARG A 126 20.59 9.86 -10.31
N SER A 127 19.97 8.94 -11.05
CA SER A 127 19.76 9.06 -12.50
C SER A 127 18.87 10.26 -12.86
N ARG A 128 17.76 10.46 -12.13
CA ARG A 128 16.87 11.63 -12.32
C ARG A 128 17.55 12.98 -12.05
N LYS A 129 18.48 13.04 -11.09
CA LYS A 129 19.27 14.25 -10.81
C LYS A 129 20.30 14.59 -11.89
N ARG A 130 20.78 13.63 -12.69
CA ARG A 130 21.70 13.92 -13.80
C ARG A 130 20.97 14.47 -15.03
N ASN A 131 19.76 14.01 -15.30
CA ASN A 131 18.97 14.45 -16.47
C ASN A 131 18.23 15.79 -16.25
N SER A 132 18.38 16.42 -15.08
CA SER A 132 17.81 17.74 -14.77
C SER A 132 18.87 18.86 -14.79
N ILE A 133 20.07 18.56 -15.28
CA ILE A 133 21.19 19.50 -15.47
C ILE A 133 21.57 19.51 -16.95
N GLU A 134 20.64 19.87 -17.83
CA GLU A 134 20.96 20.38 -19.17
C GLU A 134 20.02 21.56 -19.45
N PRO A 135 20.55 22.80 -19.54
CA PRO A 135 19.80 23.98 -19.98
C PRO A 135 19.53 23.98 -21.49
#